data_AF-A0A6L6IP95-F1
#
_entry.id   AF-A0A6L6IP95-F1
#
_cell.length_a   1.000
_cell.length_b   1.000
_cell.length_c   1.000
_cell.angle_alpha   90.00
_cell.angle_beta   90.00
_cell.angle_gamma   90.00
#
_symmetry.space_group_name_H-M   'P 1'
#
loop_
_entity.id
_entity.type
_entity.pdbx_description
1 polymer ?
#
loop_
_entity_poly.entity_id
_entity_poly.type
_entity_poly.pdbx_seq_one_letter_code
_entity_poly.pdbx_strand_id
1 'polypeptide(L)' 'MSDEVDVAQDVVELTNTVAVLAIRHQLQAAGREYCQSCGEAIPVARRLAAPWADTCTPCQSVLEHRNKVGY' A
#
# COMPACT_ATOMS: atom_id res chain seq x y z
N MET A 1 18.02 -33.71 3.47
CA MET A 1 16.76 -33.98 2.76
C MET A 1 15.83 -32.87 3.19
N SER A 2 15.28 -32.12 2.24
CA SER A 2 14.29 -31.10 2.58
C SER A 2 13.03 -31.83 3.03
N ASP A 3 12.54 -31.51 4.22
CA ASP A 3 11.28 -32.03 4.73
C ASP A 3 10.11 -31.12 4.34
N GLU A 4 8.89 -31.50 4.73
CA GLU A 4 7.69 -30.72 4.43
C GLU A 4 7.71 -29.33 5.08
N VAL A 5 8.44 -29.18 6.20
CA VAL A 5 8.58 -27.90 6.91
C VAL A 5 9.50 -26.98 6.12
N ASP A 6 10.63 -27.50 5.63
CA ASP A 6 11.56 -26.74 4.78
C ASP A 6 10.84 -26.17 3.54
N VAL A 7 10.04 -27.00 2.85
CA VAL A 7 9.27 -26.55 1.67
C VAL A 7 8.22 -25.50 2.05
N ALA A 8 7.53 -25.66 3.19
CA ALA A 8 6.58 -24.67 3.66
C ALA A 8 7.25 -23.33 3.98
N GLN A 9 8.45 -23.36 4.57
CA GLN A 9 9.22 -22.15 4.86
C GLN A 9 9.63 -21.41 3.57
N ASP A 10 10.10 -22.11 2.55
CA ASP A 10 10.46 -21.51 1.26
C ASP A 10 9.27 -20.77 0.61
N VAL A 11 8.07 -21.35 0.70
CA VAL A 11 6.84 -20.72 0.19
C VAL A 11 6.50 -19.46 0.99
N VAL A 12 6.64 -19.50 2.31
CA VAL A 12 6.42 -18.32 3.18
C VAL A 12 7.42 -17.21 2.87
N GLU A 13 8.70 -17.54 2.69
CA GLU A 13 9.72 -16.56 2.32
C GLU A 13 9.44 -15.93 0.96
N LEU A 14 9.09 -16.74 -0.05
CA LEU A 14 8.73 -16.24 -1.37
C LEU A 14 7.51 -15.33 -1.32
N THR A 15 6.44 -15.73 -0.63
CA THR A 15 5.22 -14.92 -0.55
C THR A 15 5.45 -13.61 0.20
N ASN A 16 6.22 -13.64 1.29
CA ASN A 16 6.59 -12.44 2.05
C ASN A 16 7.44 -11.48 1.21
N THR A 17 8.47 -11.99 0.51
CA THR A 17 9.34 -11.15 -0.32
C THR A 17 8.55 -10.48 -1.44
N VAL A 18 7.67 -11.21 -2.12
CA VAL A 18 6.78 -10.65 -3.15
C VAL A 18 5.86 -9.58 -2.57
N ALA A 19 5.21 -9.82 -1.42
CA ALA A 19 4.33 -8.84 -0.78
C ALA A 19 5.07 -7.55 -0.39
N VAL A 20 6.26 -7.68 0.20
CA VAL A 20 7.10 -6.52 0.56
C VAL A 20 7.54 -5.73 -0.67
N LEU A 21 7.95 -6.41 -1.75
CA LEU A 21 8.34 -5.75 -3.00
C LEU A 21 7.17 -5.00 -3.63
N ALA A 22 5.96 -5.58 -3.64
CA ALA A 22 4.77 -4.93 -4.16
C ALA A 22 4.45 -3.63 -3.40
N ILE A 23 4.52 -3.65 -2.07
CA ILE A 23 4.33 -2.45 -1.24
C ILE A 23 5.40 -1.41 -1.56
N ARG A 24 6.69 -1.80 -1.60
CA ARG A 24 7.79 -0.87 -1.92
C ARG A 24 7.61 -0.20 -3.27
N HIS A 25 7.17 -0.95 -4.28
CA HIS A 25 6.88 -0.41 -5.60
C HIS A 25 5.75 0.64 -5.56
N GLN A 26 4.68 0.40 -4.80
CA GLN A 26 3.61 1.40 -4.61
C GLN A 26 4.12 2.68 -3.93
N LEU A 27 5.01 2.55 -2.95
CA LEU A 27 5.60 3.70 -2.24
C LEU A 27 6.57 4.52 -3.11
N GLN A 28 7.03 3.98 -4.24
CA GLN A 28 7.86 4.69 -5.22
C GLN A 28 7.05 5.45 -6.27
N ALA A 29 5.72 5.25 -6.31
CA ALA A 29 4.87 5.96 -7.26
C ALA A 29 4.91 7.47 -7.01
N ALA A 30 4.87 8.25 -8.09
CA ALA A 30 4.64 9.68 -7.98
C ALA A 30 3.17 9.90 -7.55
N GLY A 31 2.98 10.51 -6.39
CA GLY A 31 1.65 10.87 -5.90
C GLY A 31 1.02 11.99 -6.73
N ARG A 32 -0.21 12.37 -6.35
CA ARG A 32 -1.03 13.31 -7.12
C ARG A 32 -1.11 14.68 -6.46
N GLU A 33 -1.43 15.68 -7.28
CA GLU A 33 -1.78 17.01 -6.77
C GLU A 33 -3.25 17.09 -6.33
N TYR A 34 -4.12 16.28 -6.94
CA TYR A 34 -5.55 16.23 -6.64
C TYR A 34 -5.96 14.82 -6.23
N CYS A 35 -6.83 14.73 -5.23
CA CYS A 35 -7.33 13.48 -4.72
C CYS A 35 -8.20 12.78 -5.77
N GLN A 36 -7.88 11.52 -6.07
CA GLN A 36 -8.65 10.73 -7.04
C GLN A 36 -10.10 10.43 -6.58
N SER A 37 -10.38 10.47 -5.28
CA SER A 37 -11.71 10.13 -4.75
C SER A 37 -12.68 11.31 -4.67
N CYS A 38 -12.22 12.48 -4.22
CA CYS A 38 -13.08 13.66 -4.04
C CYS A 38 -12.78 14.80 -5.02
N GLY A 39 -11.65 14.75 -5.73
CA GLY A 39 -11.22 15.80 -6.67
C GLY A 39 -10.54 17.02 -6.03
N GLU A 40 -10.52 17.12 -4.69
CA GLU A 40 -9.88 18.24 -3.99
C GLU A 40 -8.35 18.16 -4.03
N ALA A 41 -7.67 19.31 -3.90
CA ALA A 41 -6.22 19.36 -3.84
C ALA A 41 -5.67 18.61 -2.62
N ILE A 42 -4.64 17.79 -2.81
CA ILE A 42 -3.97 17.07 -1.72
C ILE A 42 -3.12 18.07 -0.91
N PRO A 43 -3.33 18.16 0.42
CA PRO A 43 -2.59 19.10 1.26
C PRO A 43 -1.08 18.93 1.13
N VAL A 44 -0.33 20.04 1.14
CA VAL A 44 1.14 20.04 1.02
C VAL A 44 1.78 19.16 2.09
N ALA A 45 1.31 19.24 3.34
CA ALA A 45 1.80 18.40 4.43
C ALA A 45 1.68 16.89 4.13
N ARG A 46 0.60 16.48 3.43
CA ARG A 46 0.39 15.10 3.01
C ARG A 46 1.34 14.69 1.89
N ARG A 47 1.55 15.56 0.89
CA ARG A 47 2.51 15.33 -0.20
C ARG A 47 3.95 15.22 0.29
N LEU A 48 4.32 15.97 1.34
CA LEU A 48 5.64 15.86 1.97
C LEU A 48 5.80 14.57 2.79
N ALA A 49 4.80 14.21 3.58
CA ALA A 49 4.86 13.04 4.44
C ALA A 49 4.69 11.71 3.67
N ALA A 50 3.90 11.72 2.59
CA ALA A 50 3.70 10.59 1.71
C ALA A 50 3.67 11.07 0.25
N PRO A 51 4.85 11.17 -0.38
CA PRO A 51 4.98 11.60 -1.77
C PRO A 51 4.24 10.72 -2.78
N TRP A 52 3.91 9.48 -2.41
CA TRP A 52 3.15 8.50 -3.21
C TRP A 52 1.63 8.60 -3.06
N ALA A 53 1.11 9.57 -2.31
CA ALA A 53 -0.33 9.63 -2.01
C ALA A 53 -1.18 9.98 -3.25
N ASP A 54 -2.12 9.10 -3.61
CA ASP A 54 -3.14 9.32 -4.64
C ASP A 54 -4.43 9.97 -4.10
N THR A 55 -4.62 9.96 -2.78
CA THR A 55 -5.82 10.46 -2.10
C THR A 55 -5.48 11.34 -0.90
N CYS A 56 -6.42 12.23 -0.55
CA CYS A 56 -6.31 13.02 0.67
C CYS A 56 -6.54 12.14 1.91
N THR A 57 -6.02 12.58 3.07
CA THR A 57 -6.11 11.85 4.34
C THR A 57 -7.51 11.34 4.71
N PRO A 58 -8.60 12.12 4.59
CA PRO A 58 -9.93 11.61 4.93
C PRO A 58 -10.41 10.52 3.97
N CYS A 59 -10.22 10.69 2.65
CA CYS A 59 -10.57 9.67 1.67
C CYS A 59 -9.75 8.39 1.86
N GLN A 60 -8.45 8.53 2.14
CA GLN A 60 -7.57 7.39 2.44
C GLN A 60 -8.08 6.61 3.67
N SER A 61 -8.50 7.30 4.73
CA SER A 61 -9.02 6.67 5.94
C SER A 61 -10.28 5.85 5.67
N VAL A 62 -11.17 6.35 4.80
CA VAL A 62 -12.38 5.63 4.37
C VAL A 62 -12.03 4.40 3.53
N LEU A 63 -11.09 4.52 2.59
CA LEU A 63 -10.63 3.39 1.76
C LEU A 63 -10.00 2.29 2.61
N GLU A 64 -9.13 2.66 3.55
CA GLU A 64 -8.50 1.70 4.47
C GLU A 64 -9.52 1.04 5.38
N HIS A 65 -10.51 1.78 5.88
CA HIS A 65 -11.60 1.20 6.65
C HIS A 65 -12.36 0.16 5.81
N ARG A 66 -12.76 0.51 4.58
CA ARG A 66 -13.45 -0.41 3.65
C ARG A 66 -12.64 -1.68 3.38
N ASN A 67 -11.35 -1.54 3.12
CA ASN A 67 -10.46 -2.69 2.89
C ASN A 67 -10.32 -3.58 4.13
N LYS A 68 -10.35 -3.02 5.34
CA LYS A 68 -10.28 -3.79 6.58
C LYS A 68 -11.57 -4.51 6.92
N VAL A 69 -12.72 -3.87 6.69
CA VAL A 69 -14.03 -4.45 7.06
C VAL A 69 -14.60 -5.39 6.00
N GLY A 70 -14.13 -5.31 4.76
CA GLY A 70 -14.57 -6.16 3.65
C GLY A 70 -16.03 -5.88 3.28
N TYR A 71 -16.24 -5.04 2.26
CA TYR A 71 -17.56 -4.80 1.68
C TYR A 71 -17.59 -5.23 0.21
#